data_AF-A0A2U3EUW0-F1
#
_entry.id   AF-A0A2U3EUW0-F1
#
_cell.length_a   1.000
_cell.length_b   1.000
_cell.length_c   1.000
_cell.angle_alpha   90.00
_cell.angle_beta   90.00
_cell.angle_gamma   90.00
#
_symmetry.space_group_name_H-M   'P 1'
#
loop_
_entity.id
_entity.type
_entity.pdbx_description
1 polymer ?
#
loop_
_entity_poly.entity_id
_entity_poly.type
_entity_poly.pdbx_seq_one_letter_code
_entity_poly.pdbx_strand_id
1 'polypeptide(L)'
;MAKRVLASLDVEPVAWTDADELRDVKNGGNGYLFAIGGEANKFADPRRQVMLYTIPPAPTVPDKCPAEIRELMASYSDALFDDEDAHEIWNACRAALLKGTYGNSPVVPDGWVMVPIEPTENMIVEGFESEPDESFSDADVWEAYEAMSGCQQAAHRAKLCWSAMLAAAPKPEA
;
A
#
# COMPACT_ATOMS: atom_id res chain seq x y z
N MET A 1 14.34 14.10 -7.07
CA MET A 1 14.90 12.74 -7.13
C MET A 1 15.12 12.25 -5.70
N ALA A 2 14.12 11.60 -5.10
CA ALA A 2 14.26 11.01 -3.78
C ALA A 2 15.08 9.74 -3.92
N LYS A 3 16.31 9.79 -3.41
CA LYS A 3 17.20 8.64 -3.31
C LYS A 3 16.52 7.65 -2.36
N ARG A 4 15.80 6.67 -2.92
CA ARG A 4 15.63 5.36 -2.28
C ARG A 4 16.98 4.97 -1.67
N VAL A 5 16.95 4.39 -0.48
CA VAL A 5 17.97 3.48 0.13
C VAL A 5 17.96 3.74 1.64
N LEU A 6 17.02 3.10 2.34
CA LEU A 6 17.41 2.35 3.54
C LEU A 6 18.06 1.07 2.96
N ALA A 7 19.32 0.81 3.30
CA ALA A 7 20.18 -0.21 2.69
C ALA A 7 19.77 -1.66 3.01
N SER A 8 18.52 -2.00 2.67
CA SER A 8 17.97 -3.36 2.74
C SER A 8 18.09 -4.10 1.40
N LEU A 9 18.76 -3.52 0.39
CA LEU A 9 18.77 -3.98 -1.00
C LEU A 9 19.92 -4.93 -1.36
N ASP A 10 20.89 -5.19 -0.47
CA ASP A 10 22.06 -6.02 -0.79
C ASP A 10 21.83 -7.53 -0.59
N VAL A 11 20.64 -7.94 -0.11
CA VAL A 11 20.31 -9.35 0.12
C VAL A 11 19.36 -9.82 -0.98
N GLU A 12 19.81 -10.76 -1.81
CA GLU A 12 18.96 -11.41 -2.81
C GLU A 12 18.04 -12.45 -2.14
N PRO A 13 16.76 -12.54 -2.56
CA PRO A 13 15.88 -13.59 -2.08
C PRO A 13 16.34 -14.96 -2.56
N VAL A 14 16.12 -16.00 -1.76
CA VAL A 14 16.49 -17.38 -2.11
C VAL A 14 15.31 -18.20 -2.64
N ALA A 15 14.09 -17.78 -2.30
CA ALA A 15 12.85 -18.39 -2.73
C ALA A 15 11.72 -17.39 -2.62
N TRP A 16 10.52 -17.76 -3.06
CA TRP A 16 9.30 -17.04 -2.78
C TRP A 16 8.17 -18.02 -2.42
N THR A 17 7.15 -17.51 -1.74
CA THR A 17 5.90 -18.21 -1.41
C THR A 17 4.73 -17.25 -1.57
N ASP A 18 3.50 -17.62 -1.20
CA ASP A 18 2.35 -16.72 -1.24
C ASP A 18 1.51 -16.79 0.05
N ALA A 19 0.48 -15.95 0.13
CA ALA A 19 -0.36 -15.82 1.31
C ALA A 19 -1.25 -17.05 1.59
N ASP A 20 -1.56 -17.85 0.57
CA ASP A 20 -2.35 -19.07 0.73
C ASP A 20 -1.46 -20.19 1.28
N GLU A 21 -0.24 -20.34 0.78
CA GLU A 21 0.76 -21.28 1.32
C GLU A 21 1.11 -20.96 2.77
N LEU A 22 1.26 -19.68 3.13
CA LEU A 22 1.50 -19.27 4.52
C LEU A 22 0.30 -19.58 5.45
N ARG A 23 -0.93 -19.50 4.92
CA ARG A 23 -2.14 -19.92 5.65
C ARG A 23 -2.14 -21.43 5.88
N ASP A 24 -1.73 -22.20 4.88
CA ASP A 24 -1.63 -23.66 4.97
C ASP A 24 -0.54 -24.08 5.97
N VAL A 25 0.60 -23.38 6.01
CA VAL A 25 1.62 -23.59 7.05
C VAL A 25 1.03 -23.36 8.44
N LYS A 26 0.24 -22.30 8.63
CA LYS A 26 -0.39 -22.00 9.93
C LYS A 26 -1.41 -23.06 10.34
N ASN A 27 -2.18 -23.58 9.39
CA ASN A 27 -3.30 -24.48 9.69
C ASN A 27 -2.89 -25.96 9.73
N GLY A 28 -1.96 -26.37 8.85
CA GLY A 28 -1.56 -27.76 8.62
C GLY A 28 -0.08 -28.05 8.81
N GLY A 29 0.75 -27.02 9.00
CA GLY A 29 2.20 -27.18 9.22
C GLY A 29 3.02 -27.37 7.94
N ASN A 30 2.43 -27.21 6.76
CA ASN A 30 3.09 -27.40 5.46
C ASN A 30 2.65 -26.33 4.45
N GLY A 31 3.56 -25.97 3.54
CA GLY A 31 3.31 -25.07 2.42
C GLY A 31 4.45 -25.13 1.40
N TYR A 32 4.20 -24.63 0.20
CA TYR A 32 5.14 -24.67 -0.91
C TYR A 32 6.10 -23.48 -0.93
N LEU A 33 7.33 -23.77 -1.38
CA LEU A 33 8.39 -22.83 -1.65
C LEU A 33 8.74 -22.91 -3.13
N PHE A 34 8.91 -21.76 -3.77
CA PHE A 34 9.19 -21.66 -5.19
C PHE A 34 10.54 -21.01 -5.44
N ALA A 35 11.27 -21.50 -6.43
CA ALA A 35 12.59 -20.97 -6.80
C ALA A 35 12.46 -19.59 -7.47
N ILE A 36 13.44 -18.72 -7.22
CA ILE A 36 13.59 -17.45 -7.95
C ILE A 36 13.99 -17.76 -9.39
N GLY A 37 13.25 -17.21 -10.37
CA GLY A 37 13.52 -17.40 -11.80
C GLY A 37 13.25 -18.81 -12.34
N GLY A 38 12.67 -19.71 -11.54
CA GLY A 38 12.15 -20.99 -12.02
C GLY A 38 10.95 -20.79 -12.96
N GLU A 39 10.60 -21.82 -13.74
CA GLU A 39 9.39 -21.78 -14.56
C GLU A 39 8.19 -21.38 -13.68
N ALA A 40 7.53 -20.29 -14.04
CA ALA A 40 6.38 -19.82 -13.29
C ALA A 40 5.33 -20.94 -13.30
N ASN A 41 4.95 -21.43 -12.12
CA ASN A 41 3.76 -22.27 -11.99
C ASN A 41 2.61 -21.53 -12.69
N LYS A 42 1.83 -22.19 -13.54
CA LYS A 42 0.71 -21.59 -14.28
C LYS A 42 -0.34 -20.89 -13.40
N PHE A 43 -0.30 -21.16 -12.09
CA PHE A 43 -1.14 -20.53 -11.07
C PHE A 43 -0.42 -19.46 -10.24
N ALA A 44 0.87 -19.23 -10.46
CA ALA A 44 1.64 -18.20 -9.78
C ALA A 44 1.21 -16.82 -10.26
N ASP A 45 0.58 -16.05 -9.38
CA ASP A 45 0.37 -14.62 -9.58
C ASP A 45 1.64 -13.88 -9.14
N PRO A 46 2.39 -13.23 -10.05
CA PRO A 46 3.59 -12.47 -9.69
C PRO A 46 3.33 -11.38 -8.66
N ARG A 47 2.08 -10.93 -8.49
CA ARG A 47 1.69 -9.90 -7.51
C ARG A 47 1.48 -10.44 -6.09
N ARG A 48 1.45 -11.76 -5.92
CA ARG A 48 1.21 -12.42 -4.62
C ARG A 48 2.49 -13.00 -4.00
N GLN A 49 3.64 -12.72 -4.60
CA GLN A 49 4.92 -13.29 -4.17
C GLN A 49 5.42 -12.64 -2.89
N VAL A 50 5.58 -13.46 -1.85
CA VAL A 50 6.29 -13.14 -0.62
C VAL A 50 7.71 -13.67 -0.77
N MET A 51 8.68 -12.75 -0.89
CA MET A 51 10.09 -13.09 -1.03
C MET A 51 10.68 -13.61 0.28
N LEU A 52 11.41 -14.71 0.19
CA LEU A 52 12.05 -15.36 1.33
C LEU A 52 13.55 -15.19 1.24
N TYR A 53 14.14 -14.78 2.35
CA TYR A 53 15.57 -14.50 2.48
C TYR A 53 16.16 -15.45 3.52
N THR A 54 17.42 -15.84 3.34
CA THR A 54 18.17 -16.62 4.35
C THR A 54 18.34 -15.84 5.64
N ILE A 55 18.41 -14.50 5.53
CA ILE A 55 18.49 -13.56 6.64
C ILE A 55 17.48 -12.44 6.32
N PRO A 56 16.47 -12.18 7.16
CA PRO A 56 15.58 -11.04 6.95
C PRO A 56 16.41 -9.76 6.80
N PRO A 57 16.14 -8.93 5.77
CA PRO A 57 16.91 -7.71 5.58
C PRO A 57 16.63 -6.79 6.76
N ALA A 58 17.65 -6.60 7.62
CA ALA A 58 17.53 -5.71 8.75
C ALA A 58 17.37 -4.26 8.23
N PRO A 59 16.48 -3.45 8.81
CA PRO A 59 16.47 -2.02 8.53
C PRO A 59 17.82 -1.43 8.96
N THR A 60 18.67 -1.14 7.98
CA THR A 60 20.00 -0.57 8.22
C THR A 60 19.86 0.92 8.45
N VAL A 61 19.60 1.31 9.70
CA VAL A 61 19.75 2.71 10.11
C VAL A 61 21.20 2.90 10.56
N PRO A 62 21.97 3.81 9.93
CA PRO A 62 23.37 4.05 10.29
C PRO A 62 23.54 4.29 11.79
N ASP A 63 24.59 3.70 12.38
CA ASP A 63 24.88 3.87 13.82
C ASP A 63 25.31 5.30 14.16
N LYS A 64 25.84 6.04 13.19
CA LYS A 64 26.26 7.44 13.34
C LYS A 64 25.36 8.36 12.53
N CYS A 65 25.12 9.56 13.06
CA CYS A 65 24.40 10.61 12.34
C CYS A 65 25.15 10.95 11.04
N PRO A 66 24.50 10.85 9.87
CA PRO A 66 25.10 11.28 8.60
C PRO A 66 25.50 12.76 8.65
N ALA A 67 26.63 13.10 8.03
CA ALA A 67 27.18 14.45 8.08
C ALA A 67 26.21 15.51 7.55
N GLU A 68 25.45 15.18 6.49
CA GLU A 68 24.48 16.07 5.87
C GLU A 68 23.30 16.37 6.81
N ILE A 69 22.86 15.37 7.57
CA ILE A 69 21.78 15.53 8.56
C ILE A 69 22.28 16.35 9.75
N ARG A 70 23.50 16.06 10.20
CA ARG A 70 24.16 16.82 11.28
C ARG A 70 24.32 18.30 10.91
N GLU A 71 24.80 18.58 9.70
CA GLU A 71 24.94 19.96 9.19
C GLU A 71 23.59 20.67 9.08
N LEU A 72 22.55 19.95 8.66
CA LEU A 72 21.20 20.48 8.65
C LEU A 72 20.72 20.84 10.06
N MET A 73 20.86 19.95 11.03
CA MET A 73 20.50 20.22 12.43
C MET A 73 21.26 21.45 12.96
N ALA A 74 22.56 21.51 12.73
CA ALA A 74 23.42 22.63 13.12
C ALA A 74 23.01 23.97 12.47
N SER A 75 22.46 23.94 11.25
CA SER A 75 22.05 25.16 10.53
C SER A 75 20.79 25.82 11.10
N TYR A 76 19.96 25.05 11.83
CA TYR A 76 18.72 25.52 12.45
C TYR A 76 18.82 25.62 13.98
N SER A 77 19.96 25.28 14.55
CA SER A 77 20.22 25.34 15.98
C SER A 77 21.01 26.61 16.35
N ASP A 78 21.19 26.83 17.65
CA ASP A 78 22.04 27.90 18.16
C ASP A 78 23.48 27.44 18.37
N ALA A 79 24.32 28.33 18.93
CA ALA A 79 25.73 28.08 19.19
C ALA A 79 25.99 27.11 20.36
N LEU A 80 24.95 26.70 21.10
CA LEU A 80 25.08 25.70 22.16
C LEU A 80 24.95 24.27 21.62
N PHE A 81 24.43 24.11 20.39
CA PHE A 81 24.29 22.82 19.75
C PHE A 81 25.64 22.24 19.34
N ASP A 82 25.95 21.06 19.85
CA ASP A 82 27.19 20.34 19.56
C ASP A 82 26.98 18.95 18.95
N ASP A 83 28.07 18.22 18.76
CA ASP A 83 28.03 16.88 18.18
C ASP A 83 27.38 15.84 19.13
N GLU A 84 27.35 16.10 20.45
CA GLU A 84 26.66 15.25 21.43
C GLU A 84 25.14 15.37 21.27
N ASP A 85 24.64 16.60 21.15
CA ASP A 85 23.22 16.87 20.87
C ASP A 85 22.75 16.22 19.56
N ALA A 86 23.54 16.37 18.49
CA ALA A 86 23.25 15.75 17.21
C ALA A 86 23.21 14.21 17.30
N HIS A 87 24.08 13.62 18.14
CA HIS A 87 24.12 12.19 18.36
C HIS A 87 22.91 11.71 19.18
N GLU A 88 22.50 12.45 20.21
CA GLU A 88 21.32 12.13 21.02
C GLU A 88 20.05 12.15 20.17
N ILE A 89 19.84 13.20 19.37
CA ILE A 89 18.70 13.32 18.46
C ILE A 89 18.71 12.18 17.44
N TRP A 90 19.86 11.89 16.83
CA TRP A 90 19.98 10.78 15.88
C TRP A 90 19.64 9.44 16.51
N ASN A 91 20.12 9.18 17.73
CA ASN A 91 19.83 7.93 18.44
C ASN A 91 18.36 7.80 18.80
N ALA A 92 17.70 8.89 19.19
CA ALA A 92 16.26 8.90 19.42
C ALA A 92 15.47 8.56 18.14
N CYS A 93 15.81 9.22 17.02
CA CYS A 93 15.20 8.94 15.72
C CYS A 93 15.48 7.51 15.25
N ARG A 94 16.72 7.03 15.36
CA ARG A 94 17.13 5.66 15.04
C ARG A 94 16.38 4.65 15.88
N ALA A 95 16.23 4.89 17.18
CA ALA A 95 15.46 4.01 18.07
C ALA A 95 13.97 3.98 17.68
N ALA A 96 13.37 5.10 17.30
CA ALA A 96 11.98 5.14 16.81
C ALA A 96 11.83 4.35 15.49
N LEU A 97 12.74 4.56 14.54
CA LEU A 97 12.77 3.84 13.26
C LEU A 97 12.91 2.33 13.46
N LEU A 98 13.82 1.89 14.34
CA LEU A 98 14.04 0.48 14.65
C LEU A 98 12.87 -0.17 15.42
N LYS A 99 12.10 0.63 16.18
CA LYS A 99 10.89 0.16 16.87
C LYS A 99 9.70 -0.04 15.90
N GLY A 100 9.85 0.24 14.61
CA GLY A 100 8.83 -0.02 13.59
C GLY A 100 7.62 0.90 13.66
N THR A 101 7.75 2.11 14.23
CA THR A 101 6.64 3.07 14.37
C THR A 101 6.32 3.85 13.10
N TYR A 102 7.08 3.67 12.01
CA TYR A 102 6.76 4.23 10.69
C TYR A 102 6.23 3.11 9.80
N GLY A 103 4.97 3.29 9.37
CA GLY A 103 4.08 2.22 8.90
C GLY A 103 4.64 1.32 7.81
N ASN A 104 4.46 0.01 8.01
CA ASN A 104 4.68 -1.05 7.02
C ASN A 104 3.63 -1.06 5.89
N SER A 105 3.02 0.08 5.56
CA SER A 105 2.03 0.11 4.48
C SER A 105 2.75 0.14 3.15
N PRO A 106 2.51 -0.82 2.24
CA PRO A 106 3.11 -0.81 0.91
C PRO A 106 2.76 0.50 0.18
N VAL A 107 3.69 1.00 -0.62
CA VAL A 107 3.44 2.17 -1.48
C VAL A 107 2.29 1.82 -2.44
N VAL A 108 1.20 2.57 -2.36
CA VAL A 108 0.07 2.47 -3.29
C VAL A 108 0.52 3.02 -4.65
N PRO A 109 0.48 2.23 -5.75
CA PRO A 109 0.90 2.72 -7.05
C PRO A 109 0.02 3.86 -7.57
N ASP A 110 0.57 4.69 -8.47
CA ASP A 110 -0.19 5.76 -9.11
C ASP A 110 -1.43 5.20 -9.83
N GLY A 111 -2.59 5.83 -9.58
CA GLY A 111 -3.89 5.40 -10.11
C GLY A 111 -4.63 4.34 -9.26
N TRP A 112 -4.07 3.94 -8.12
CA TRP A 112 -4.73 3.03 -7.17
C TRP A 112 -5.27 3.80 -5.96
N VAL A 113 -6.39 3.32 -5.41
CA VAL A 113 -7.04 3.89 -4.22
C VAL A 113 -7.22 2.79 -3.18
N MET A 114 -6.89 3.07 -1.92
CA MET A 114 -7.14 2.17 -0.80
C MET A 114 -8.60 2.23 -0.41
N VAL A 115 -9.24 1.07 -0.33
CA VAL A 115 -10.61 0.91 0.16
C VAL A 115 -10.66 -0.16 1.25
N PRO A 116 -11.60 -0.07 2.19
CA PRO A 116 -11.86 -1.16 3.14
C PRO A 116 -12.10 -2.49 2.42
N ILE A 117 -11.67 -3.60 3.04
CA ILE A 117 -11.96 -4.95 2.54
C ILE A 117 -13.46 -5.21 2.52
N GLU A 118 -14.15 -4.79 3.59
CA GLU A 118 -15.62 -4.80 3.69
C GLU A 118 -16.14 -3.37 3.49
N PRO A 119 -17.01 -3.10 2.50
CA PRO A 119 -17.53 -1.77 2.25
C PRO A 119 -18.34 -1.26 3.44
N THR A 120 -18.24 0.03 3.72
CA THR A 120 -19.06 0.66 4.77
C THR A 120 -20.51 0.77 4.31
N GLU A 121 -21.44 0.93 5.26
CA GLU A 121 -22.86 1.15 4.94
C GLU A 121 -23.05 2.34 3.98
N ASN A 122 -22.32 3.43 4.22
CA ASN A 122 -22.37 4.62 3.34
C ASN A 122 -21.90 4.30 1.91
N MET A 123 -20.83 3.51 1.74
CA MET A 123 -20.40 3.09 0.41
C MET A 123 -21.49 2.28 -0.29
N ILE A 124 -22.14 1.36 0.44
CA ILE A 124 -23.20 0.50 -0.09
C ILE A 124 -24.39 1.34 -0.54
N VAL A 125 -24.88 2.26 0.29
CA VAL A 125 -26.03 3.13 -0.01
C VAL A 125 -25.74 3.97 -1.25
N GLU A 126 -24.64 4.72 -1.26
CA GLU A 126 -24.24 5.56 -2.39
C GLU A 126 -24.03 4.75 -3.69
N GLY A 127 -23.50 3.53 -3.57
CA GLY A 127 -23.37 2.59 -4.67
C GLY A 127 -24.71 2.19 -5.28
N PHE A 128 -25.67 1.77 -4.44
CA PHE A 128 -26.99 1.33 -4.91
C PHE A 128 -27.84 2.48 -5.45
N GLU A 129 -27.74 3.67 -4.86
CA GLU A 129 -28.53 4.85 -5.26
C GLU A 129 -27.95 5.58 -6.48
N SER A 130 -26.80 5.13 -7.01
CA SER A 130 -26.15 5.75 -8.18
C SER A 130 -26.80 5.40 -9.54
N GLU A 131 -27.77 4.49 -9.58
CA GLU A 131 -28.43 4.08 -10.83
C GLU A 131 -29.34 5.20 -11.36
N PRO A 132 -29.31 5.51 -12.68
CA PRO A 132 -30.26 6.43 -13.28
C PRO A 132 -31.70 5.93 -13.14
N ASP A 133 -32.58 6.82 -12.72
CA ASP A 133 -33.99 6.56 -12.47
C ASP A 133 -34.85 7.66 -13.12
N GLU A 134 -35.95 7.26 -13.78
CA GLU A 134 -36.85 8.17 -14.50
C GLU A 134 -37.36 9.33 -13.65
N SER A 135 -37.57 9.11 -12.35
CA SER A 135 -38.14 10.10 -11.44
C SER A 135 -37.09 10.97 -10.74
N PHE A 136 -35.84 10.49 -10.64
CA PHE A 136 -34.80 11.13 -9.85
C PHE A 136 -33.59 11.63 -10.65
N SER A 137 -33.42 11.17 -11.90
CA SER A 137 -32.33 11.61 -12.77
C SER A 137 -32.76 12.74 -13.70
N ASP A 138 -31.78 13.51 -14.16
CA ASP A 138 -32.00 14.49 -15.22
C ASP A 138 -32.51 13.80 -16.49
N ALA A 139 -33.41 14.46 -17.22
CA ALA A 139 -34.10 13.86 -18.37
C ALA A 139 -33.13 13.38 -19.46
N ASP A 140 -32.05 14.12 -19.71
CA ASP A 140 -31.02 13.75 -20.68
C ASP A 140 -30.19 12.54 -20.23
N VAL A 141 -29.94 12.38 -18.93
CA VAL A 141 -29.29 11.20 -18.35
C VAL A 141 -30.19 9.97 -18.48
N TRP A 142 -31.48 10.11 -18.18
CA TRP A 142 -32.45 9.03 -18.32
C TRP A 142 -32.63 8.60 -19.78
N GLU A 143 -32.84 9.54 -20.70
CA GLU A 143 -33.00 9.25 -22.14
C GLU A 143 -31.76 8.55 -22.71
N ALA A 144 -30.55 8.99 -22.32
CA ALA A 144 -29.31 8.35 -22.75
C ALA A 144 -29.18 6.92 -22.21
N TYR A 145 -29.62 6.67 -20.98
CA TYR A 145 -29.63 5.34 -20.35
C TYR A 145 -30.68 4.41 -20.97
N GLU A 146 -31.89 4.89 -21.23
CA GLU A 146 -32.98 4.13 -21.83
C GLU A 146 -32.63 3.70 -23.27
N ALA A 147 -31.91 4.54 -24.02
CA ALA A 147 -31.42 4.22 -25.35
C ALA A 147 -30.33 3.12 -25.38
N MET A 148 -29.75 2.77 -24.24
CA MET A 148 -28.74 1.71 -24.14
C MET A 148 -29.38 0.32 -24.24
N SER A 149 -28.70 -0.63 -24.87
CA SER A 149 -29.09 -2.04 -24.77
C SER A 149 -28.98 -2.54 -23.32
N GLY A 150 -29.70 -3.61 -22.97
CA GLY A 150 -29.64 -4.17 -21.61
C GLY A 150 -28.22 -4.54 -21.13
N CYS A 151 -27.33 -4.99 -22.03
CA CYS A 151 -25.93 -5.23 -21.70
C CYS A 151 -25.17 -3.93 -21.40
N GLN A 152 -25.43 -2.87 -22.17
CA GLN A 152 -24.84 -1.56 -21.93
C GLN A 152 -25.35 -0.95 -20.63
N GLN A 153 -26.65 -1.06 -20.33
CA GLN A 153 -27.23 -0.63 -19.06
C GLN A 153 -26.60 -1.35 -17.87
N ALA A 154 -26.49 -2.68 -17.92
CA ALA A 154 -25.84 -3.46 -16.86
C ALA A 154 -24.37 -3.01 -16.62
N ALA A 155 -23.60 -2.83 -17.70
CA ALA A 155 -22.23 -2.34 -17.60
C ALA A 155 -22.15 -0.90 -17.09
N HIS A 156 -23.10 -0.05 -17.45
CA HIS A 156 -23.16 1.34 -17.01
C HIS A 156 -23.45 1.43 -15.50
N ARG A 157 -24.46 0.72 -15.01
CA ARG A 157 -24.81 0.66 -13.59
C ARG A 157 -23.69 0.15 -12.72
N ALA A 158 -23.00 -0.91 -13.15
CA ALA A 158 -21.85 -1.43 -12.41
C ALA A 158 -20.73 -0.38 -12.28
N LYS A 159 -20.49 0.43 -13.32
CA LYS A 159 -19.51 1.51 -13.28
C LYS A 159 -19.93 2.66 -12.36
N LEU A 160 -21.20 3.05 -12.40
CA LEU A 160 -21.74 4.09 -11.52
C LEU A 160 -21.67 3.66 -10.05
N CYS A 161 -22.15 2.46 -9.75
CA CYS A 161 -22.11 1.87 -8.42
C CYS A 161 -20.68 1.83 -7.87
N TRP A 162 -19.74 1.30 -8.66
CA TRP A 162 -18.33 1.27 -8.27
C TRP A 162 -17.74 2.67 -8.04
N SER A 163 -18.04 3.63 -8.92
CA SER A 163 -17.51 5.00 -8.82
C SER A 163 -18.05 5.73 -7.58
N ALA A 164 -19.33 5.56 -7.28
CA ALA A 164 -19.97 6.12 -6.08
C ALA A 164 -19.40 5.50 -4.79
N MET A 165 -19.22 4.17 -4.77
CA MET A 165 -18.55 3.48 -3.65
C MET A 165 -17.13 4.01 -3.41
N LEU A 166 -16.35 4.23 -4.46
CA LEU A 166 -15.00 4.80 -4.34
C LEU A 166 -15.02 6.24 -3.82
N ALA A 167 -15.99 7.05 -4.25
CA ALA A 167 -16.14 8.44 -3.79
C ALA A 167 -16.53 8.51 -2.30
N ALA A 168 -17.38 7.58 -1.86
CA ALA A 168 -17.86 7.44 -0.49
C ALA A 168 -16.87 6.71 0.44
N ALA A 169 -15.80 6.12 -0.09
CA ALA A 169 -14.82 5.39 0.69
C ALA A 169 -14.12 6.31 1.72
N PRO A 170 -13.87 5.82 2.95
CA PRO A 170 -13.19 6.61 3.96
C PRO A 170 -11.78 6.98 3.48
N LYS A 171 -11.45 8.27 3.55
CA LYS A 171 -10.13 8.78 3.16
C LYS A 171 -9.18 8.69 4.36
N PRO A 172 -7.91 8.33 4.16
CA PRO A 172 -6.92 8.40 5.23
C PRO A 172 -6.90 9.82 5.82
N GLU A 173 -6.83 9.94 7.14
CA GLU A 173 -6.59 11.23 7.78
C GLU A 173 -5.22 11.77 7.33
N ALA A 174 -5.18 13.05 6.99
CA ALA A 174 -3.98 13.73 6.49
C ALA A 174 -2.99 14.07 7.60
#